data_AF-A0A099D7Y0-F1
#
_entry.id   AF-A0A099D7Y0-F1
#
_cell.length_a   1.000
_cell.length_b   1.000
_cell.length_c   1.000
_cell.angle_alpha   90.00
_cell.angle_beta   90.00
_cell.angle_gamma   90.00
#
_symmetry.space_group_name_H-M   'P 1'
#
loop_
_entity.id
_entity.type
_entity.pdbx_description
1 polymer ?
#
loop_
_entity_poly.entity_id
_entity_poly.type
_entity_poly.pdbx_seq_one_letter_code
_entity_poly.pdbx_strand_id
1 'polypeptide(L)'
;MLGNYERRSLEEIENRLTQEDPELARGLAEGRPRTLRRRFPPLLVLAGVALALSVTLLVLAEFGAALLAVVLAAGLSAFWYWRSRT
;
A
#
# COMPACT_ATOMS: atom_id res chain seq x y z
N MET A 1 30.06 18.50 15.65
CA MET A 1 30.54 17.68 16.78
C MET A 1 29.37 17.46 17.71
N LEU A 2 28.97 16.21 17.96
CA LEU A 2 27.88 15.88 18.88
C LEU A 2 28.30 16.22 20.33
N GLY A 3 27.41 16.87 21.08
CA GLY A 3 27.64 17.19 22.49
C GLY A 3 27.67 15.95 23.37
N ASN A 4 28.27 16.07 24.56
CA ASN A 4 28.34 14.98 25.54
C ASN A 4 26.95 14.52 26.02
N TYR A 5 25.95 15.41 25.98
CA TYR A 5 24.56 15.08 26.30
C TYR A 5 23.92 14.21 25.21
N GLU A 6 24.04 14.60 23.93
CA GLU A 6 23.59 13.77 22.80
C GLU A 6 24.22 12.37 22.83
N ARG A 7 25.52 12.26 23.12
CA ARG A 7 26.19 10.95 23.20
C ARG A 7 25.58 10.05 24.25
N ARG A 8 25.34 10.58 25.46
CA ARG A 8 24.74 9.82 26.55
C ARG A 8 23.32 9.40 26.24
N SER A 9 22.54 10.27 25.59
CA SER A 9 21.17 9.96 25.19
C SER A 9 21.15 8.86 24.11
N LEU A 10 22.08 8.90 23.15
CA LEU A 10 22.19 7.85 22.13
C LEU A 10 22.59 6.50 22.72
N GLU A 11 23.53 6.50 23.66
CA GLU A 11 23.99 5.30 24.35
C GLU A 11 22.87 4.64 25.17
N GLU A 12 21.99 5.44 25.77
CA GLU A 12 20.79 4.94 26.45
C GLU A 12 19.78 4.33 25.46
N ILE A 13 19.56 4.97 24.30
CA ILE A 13 18.67 4.45 23.25
C ILE A 13 19.21 3.13 22.69
N GLU A 14 20.51 3.05 22.41
CA GLU A 14 21.17 1.85 21.88
C GLU A 14 21.11 0.67 22.87
N ASN A 15 21.30 0.94 24.16
CA ASN A 15 21.19 -0.08 25.19
C ASN A 15 19.76 -0.63 25.30
N ARG A 16 18.74 0.24 25.23
CA ARG A 16 17.32 -0.21 25.22
C ARG A 16 17.00 -1.01 23.96
N LEU A 17 17.45 -0.54 22.80
CA LEU A 17 17.19 -1.21 21.53
C LEU A 17 17.84 -2.60 21.45
N THR A 18 19.04 -2.76 22.00
CA THR A 18 19.76 -4.04 22.05
C THR A 18 19.04 -5.07 22.93
N GLN A 19 18.36 -4.63 24.00
CA GLN A 19 17.58 -5.50 24.87
C GLN A 19 16.23 -5.89 24.27
N GLU A 20 15.56 -4.97 23.57
CA GLU A 20 14.24 -5.22 22.98
C GLU A 20 14.31 -5.97 21.64
N ASP A 21 15.24 -5.60 20.74
CA ASP A 21 15.38 -6.19 19.41
C ASP A 21 16.85 -6.27 18.97
N PRO A 22 17.55 -7.37 19.31
CA PRO A 22 18.98 -7.53 19.00
C PRO A 22 19.24 -7.69 17.49
N GLU A 23 18.26 -8.12 16.69
CA GLU A 23 18.42 -8.20 15.23
C GLU A 23 18.36 -6.81 14.59
N LEU A 24 17.46 -5.94 15.07
CA LEU A 24 17.35 -4.56 14.62
C LEU A 24 18.61 -3.74 14.96
N ALA A 25 19.15 -3.90 16.17
CA ALA A 25 20.38 -3.24 16.61
C ALA A 25 21.58 -3.58 15.70
N ARG A 26 21.73 -4.86 15.33
CA ARG A 26 22.76 -5.30 14.37
C ARG A 26 22.56 -4.68 12.98
N GLY A 27 21.33 -4.62 12.50
CA GLY A 27 21.01 -4.00 11.20
C GLY A 27 21.31 -2.49 11.15
N LEU A 28 21.07 -1.78 12.25
CA LEU A 28 21.42 -0.35 12.36
C LEU A 28 22.94 -0.13 12.41
N ALA A 29 23.67 -0.96 13.18
CA ALA A 29 25.13 -0.90 13.24
C ALA A 29 25.81 -1.18 11.89
N GLU A 30 25.23 -2.07 11.08
CA GLU A 30 25.69 -2.37 9.72
C GLU A 30 25.24 -1.32 8.67
N GLY A 31 24.52 -0.27 9.07
CA GLY A 31 23.99 0.75 8.17
C GLY A 31 22.92 0.24 7.19
N ARG A 32 22.38 -0.96 7.45
CA ARG A 32 21.32 -1.60 6.67
C ARG A 32 20.18 -1.94 7.62
N PRO A 33 19.38 -0.94 8.06
CA PRO A 33 18.16 -1.23 8.78
C PRO A 33 17.37 -2.18 7.90
N ARG A 34 17.16 -3.41 8.40
CA ARG A 34 16.47 -4.47 7.68
C ARG A 34 15.07 -3.93 7.46
N THR A 35 14.83 -3.36 6.28
CA THR A 35 13.58 -2.66 5.97
C THR A 35 12.48 -3.62 6.38
N LEU A 36 11.57 -3.19 7.27
CA LEU A 36 10.29 -3.87 7.46
C LEU A 36 9.64 -3.83 6.10
N ARG A 37 9.96 -4.83 5.27
CA ARG A 37 9.38 -5.05 3.98
C ARG A 37 7.99 -5.48 4.35
N ARG A 38 7.11 -4.48 4.48
CA ARG A 38 5.72 -4.57 4.88
C ARG A 38 5.08 -5.44 3.81
N ARG A 39 5.21 -6.74 4.01
CA ARG A 39 4.79 -7.79 3.11
C ARG A 39 3.29 -7.76 3.28
N PHE A 40 2.62 -6.95 2.46
CA PHE A 40 1.17 -6.87 2.49
C PHE A 40 0.66 -8.31 2.40
N PRO A 41 0.04 -8.83 3.47
CA PRO A 41 -0.40 -10.20 3.46
C PRO A 41 -1.38 -10.36 2.31
N PRO A 42 -1.34 -11.47 1.55
CA PRO A 42 -2.27 -11.71 0.44
C PRO A 42 -3.73 -11.59 0.89
N LEU A 43 -4.00 -11.83 2.18
CA LEU A 43 -5.29 -11.59 2.84
C LEU A 43 -5.75 -10.12 2.80
N LEU A 44 -4.84 -9.15 2.95
CA LEU A 44 -5.18 -7.72 2.86
C LEU A 44 -5.53 -7.33 1.41
N VAL A 45 -4.86 -7.93 0.43
CA VAL A 45 -5.19 -7.74 -0.99
C VAL A 45 -6.57 -8.33 -1.28
N LEU A 46 -6.83 -9.55 -0.80
CA LEU A 46 -8.13 -10.21 -0.95
C LEU A 46 -9.26 -9.40 -0.29
N ALA A 47 -9.02 -8.87 0.91
CA ALA A 47 -9.98 -8.03 1.62
C ALA A 47 -10.28 -6.73 0.86
N GLY A 48 -9.25 -6.09 0.26
CA GLY A 48 -9.44 -4.91 -0.59
C GLY A 48 -10.25 -5.20 -1.84
N VAL A 49 -10.00 -6.33 -2.49
CA VAL A 49 -10.76 -6.78 -3.68
C VAL A 49 -12.21 -7.08 -3.32
N ALA A 50 -12.46 -7.77 -2.21
CA ALA A 50 -13.81 -8.07 -1.74
C ALA A 50 -14.60 -6.79 -1.42
N LEU A 51 -13.96 -5.82 -0.76
CA LEU A 51 -14.59 -4.54 -0.44
C LEU A 51 -14.93 -3.75 -1.71
N ALA A 52 -14.01 -3.68 -2.67
CA ALA A 52 -14.26 -3.02 -3.96
C ALA A 52 -15.41 -3.68 -4.73
N LEU A 53 -15.47 -5.02 -4.74
CA LEU A 53 -16.58 -5.77 -5.34
C LEU A 53 -17.91 -5.49 -4.65
N SER A 54 -17.95 -5.49 -3.31
CA SER A 54 -19.16 -5.19 -2.56
C SER A 54 -19.67 -3.77 -2.83
N VAL A 55 -18.79 -2.77 -2.87
CA VAL A 55 -19.17 -1.39 -3.23
C VAL A 55 -19.67 -1.32 -4.66
N THR A 56 -18.99 -1.98 -5.60
CA THR A 56 -19.40 -2.01 -7.01
C THR A 56 -20.79 -2.63 -7.16
N LEU A 57 -21.04 -3.76 -6.50
CA LEU A 57 -22.35 -4.44 -6.51
C LEU A 57 -23.44 -3.59 -5.86
N LEU A 58 -23.13 -2.86 -4.79
CA LEU A 58 -24.08 -1.97 -4.13
C LEU A 58 -24.47 -0.80 -5.04
N VAL A 59 -23.49 -0.18 -5.70
CA VAL A 59 -23.76 0.88 -6.69
C VAL A 59 -24.48 0.29 -7.92
N LEU A 60 -24.16 -0.93 -8.34
CA LEU A 60 -24.85 -1.61 -9.44
C LEU A 60 -26.28 -2.04 -9.07
N ALA A 61 -26.57 -2.32 -7.81
CA ALA A 61 -27.93 -2.63 -7.37
C ALA A 61 -28.85 -1.40 -7.46
N GLU A 62 -28.33 -0.21 -7.18
CA GLU A 62 -29.11 1.03 -7.14
C GLU A 62 -29.05 1.83 -8.45
N PHE A 63 -27.92 1.75 -9.17
CA PHE A 63 -27.65 2.50 -10.41
C PHE A 63 -27.18 1.60 -11.57
N GLY A 64 -27.37 0.28 -11.48
CA GLY A 64 -26.78 -0.69 -12.42
C GLY A 64 -27.14 -0.46 -13.87
N ALA A 65 -28.36 -0.02 -14.16
CA ALA A 65 -28.78 0.32 -15.50
C ALA A 65 -28.03 1.55 -16.05
N ALA A 66 -27.79 2.56 -15.21
CA ALA A 66 -27.06 3.78 -15.59
C ALA A 66 -25.56 3.49 -15.82
N LEU A 67 -24.94 2.69 -14.95
CA LEU A 67 -23.54 2.27 -15.13
C LEU A 67 -23.35 1.38 -16.36
N LEU A 68 -24.25 0.42 -16.60
CA LEU A 68 -24.22 -0.39 -17.83
C LEU A 68 -24.36 0.47 -19.08
N ALA A 69 -25.26 1.47 -19.06
CA ALA A 69 -25.44 2.39 -20.18
C ALA A 69 -24.17 3.21 -20.47
N VAL A 70 -23.50 3.72 -19.42
CA VAL A 70 -22.24 4.47 -19.57
C VAL A 70 -21.12 3.59 -20.11
N VAL A 71 -20.97 2.36 -19.59
CA VAL A 71 -19.93 1.42 -20.05
C VAL A 71 -20.17 1.01 -21.51
N LEU A 72 -21.42 0.72 -21.88
CA LEU A 72 -21.78 0.40 -23.27
C LEU A 72 -21.56 1.58 -24.20
N ALA A 73 -21.94 2.80 -23.79
CA ALA A 73 -21.74 4.01 -24.58
C ALA A 73 -20.24 4.32 -24.77
N ALA A 74 -19.42 4.17 -23.74
CA ALA A 74 -17.98 4.35 -23.81
C ALA A 74 -17.32 3.29 -24.70
N GLY A 75 -17.72 2.02 -24.56
CA GLY A 75 -17.23 0.92 -25.41
C GLY A 75 -17.59 1.10 -26.89
N LEU A 76 -18.84 1.50 -27.18
CA LEU A 76 -19.28 1.83 -28.54
C LEU A 76 -18.52 3.02 -29.11
N SER A 77 -18.30 4.07 -28.32
CA SER A 77 -17.55 5.26 -28.75
C SER A 77 -16.09 4.93 -29.03
N ALA A 78 -15.44 4.13 -28.18
CA ALA A 78 -14.07 3.68 -28.38
C ALA A 78 -13.97 2.75 -29.61
N PHE A 79 -14.93 1.86 -29.81
CA PHE A 79 -15.00 0.99 -30.99
C PHE A 79 -15.20 1.81 -32.27
N TRP A 80 -16.10 2.79 -32.26
CA TRP A 80 -16.32 3.69 -33.40
C TRP A 80 -15.08 4.55 -33.69
N TYR A 81 -14.43 5.07 -32.65
CA TYR A 81 -13.19 5.81 -32.78
C TYR A 81 -12.06 4.96 -33.37
N TRP A 82 -11.97 3.70 -32.96
CA TRP A 82 -11.00 2.77 -33.51
C TRP A 82 -11.34 2.39 -34.96
N ARG A 83 -12.61 2.08 -35.26
CA ARG A 83 -13.14 1.75 -36.59
C ARG A 83 -12.97 2.89 -37.61
N SER A 84 -13.04 4.14 -37.17
CA SER A 84 -12.86 5.33 -38.03
C SER A 84 -11.39 5.72 -38.23
N ARG A 85 -10.48 5.14 -37.44
CA ARG A 85 -9.02 5.29 -37.56
C ARG A 85 -8.37 4.22 -38.45
N THR A 86 -9.11 3.17 -38.84
CA THR A 86 -8.67 2.07 -39.72
C THR A 86 -9.29 2.22 -41.10
#